data_AF-A0A1W1UGD3-F1
#
_entry.id   AF-A0A1W1UGD3-F1
#
_cell.length_a   1.000
_cell.length_b   1.000
_cell.length_c   1.000
_cell.angle_alpha   90.00
_cell.angle_beta   90.00
_cell.angle_gamma   90.00
#
_symmetry.space_group_name_H-M   'P 1'
#
loop_
_entity.id
_entity.type
_entity.pdbx_description
1 polymer ?
#
loop_
_entity_poly.entity_id
_entity_poly.type
_entity_poly.pdbx_seq_one_letter_code
_entity_poly.pdbx_strand_id
1 'polypeptide(L)'
;MYDLNKFYENLTTILSRPIDFTCENVYLDLATFTNYKVNLILEKINIPPLENPLIDATFLIVNSMKSCHLTQTKLGINELLKSFLLHITPDNQEKCAECYSDFLYEIFLNSLQDTYPYTDLLWTYFGDCFHTVALILVENGYIEGSDIFLKKIALMGKIAAQKGLHTSNIQHFLHTLEVRAYELKFDDLANSAKNYRFNLEN
;
A
#
# COMPACT_ATOMS: atom_id res chain seq x y z
N MET A 1 -21.37 18.82 -10.55
CA MET A 1 -21.70 17.54 -9.89
C MET A 1 -20.61 16.55 -10.27
N TYR A 2 -19.83 16.09 -9.31
CA TYR A 2 -18.72 15.17 -9.58
C TYR A 2 -19.29 13.76 -9.83
N ASP A 3 -18.86 13.10 -10.89
CA ASP A 3 -19.41 11.81 -11.32
C ASP A 3 -18.61 10.65 -10.74
N LEU A 4 -19.20 9.96 -9.76
CA LEU A 4 -18.61 8.81 -9.09
C LEU A 4 -18.41 7.63 -10.06
N ASN A 5 -19.33 7.43 -11.01
CA ASN A 5 -19.24 6.34 -11.98
C ASN A 5 -18.08 6.58 -12.94
N LYS A 6 -17.92 7.82 -13.43
CA LYS A 6 -16.78 8.19 -14.27
C LYS A 6 -15.44 8.02 -13.56
N PHE A 7 -15.37 8.37 -12.27
CA PHE A 7 -14.18 8.14 -11.46
C PHE A 7 -13.85 6.65 -11.37
N TYR A 8 -14.85 5.83 -11.07
CA TYR A 8 -14.71 4.38 -10.98
C TYR A 8 -14.27 3.74 -12.31
N GLU A 9 -14.91 4.11 -13.42
CA GLU A 9 -14.57 3.63 -14.76
C GLU A 9 -13.12 3.98 -15.15
N ASN A 10 -12.69 5.21 -14.88
CA ASN A 10 -11.31 5.62 -15.14
C ASN A 10 -10.33 4.80 -14.30
N LEU A 11 -10.60 4.65 -12.99
CA LEU A 11 -9.72 3.94 -12.08
C LEU A 11 -9.60 2.46 -12.46
N THR A 12 -10.72 1.80 -12.74
CA THR A 12 -10.74 0.38 -13.16
C THR A 12 -10.04 0.18 -14.50
N THR A 13 -10.21 1.11 -15.45
CA THR A 13 -9.50 1.08 -16.73
C THR A 13 -7.99 1.17 -16.51
N ILE A 14 -7.52 2.03 -15.60
CA ILE A 14 -6.11 2.14 -15.24
C ILE A 14 -5.63 0.82 -14.63
N LEU A 15 -6.30 0.33 -13.59
CA LEU A 15 -5.89 -0.87 -12.84
C LEU A 15 -6.03 -2.19 -13.62
N SER A 16 -6.74 -2.20 -14.75
CA SER A 16 -6.79 -3.35 -15.67
C SER A 16 -5.57 -3.49 -16.57
N ARG A 17 -4.70 -2.47 -16.63
CA ARG A 17 -3.48 -2.52 -17.44
C ARG A 17 -2.47 -3.48 -16.79
N PRO A 18 -1.64 -4.18 -17.58
CA PRO A 18 -0.61 -5.07 -17.03
C PRO A 18 0.33 -4.33 -16.07
N ILE A 19 0.61 -4.93 -14.92
CA ILE A 19 1.57 -4.41 -13.95
C ILE A 19 2.80 -5.32 -14.00
N ASP A 20 3.94 -4.73 -14.30
CA ASP A 20 5.21 -5.45 -14.35
C ASP A 20 5.95 -5.32 -13.02
N PHE A 21 5.93 -6.39 -12.23
CA PHE A 21 6.71 -6.51 -10.99
C PHE A 21 8.13 -7.07 -11.23
N THR A 22 8.47 -7.43 -12.47
CA THR A 22 9.72 -8.10 -12.84
C THR A 22 10.78 -7.13 -13.36
N CYS A 23 10.38 -5.98 -13.91
CA CYS A 23 11.27 -5.08 -14.63
C CYS A 23 12.46 -4.61 -13.79
N GLU A 24 13.66 -5.08 -14.15
CA GLU A 24 14.89 -4.36 -13.89
C GLU A 24 14.72 -2.95 -14.47
N ASN A 25 14.73 -1.93 -13.60
CA ASN A 25 14.42 -0.57 -13.97
C ASN A 25 15.36 -0.10 -15.09
N VAL A 26 14.86 -0.04 -16.33
CA VAL A 26 15.65 0.40 -17.48
C VAL A 26 16.00 1.89 -17.30
N TYR A 27 15.08 2.61 -16.66
CA TYR A 27 15.24 3.97 -16.17
C TYR A 27 16.39 4.08 -15.17
N LEU A 28 17.14 5.18 -15.28
CA LEU A 28 18.20 5.51 -14.34
C LEU A 28 17.61 6.20 -13.11
N ASP A 29 17.34 5.43 -12.07
CA ASP A 29 17.10 5.98 -10.75
C ASP A 29 18.42 6.23 -10.01
N LEU A 30 18.74 7.50 -9.78
CA LEU A 30 19.98 7.90 -9.10
C LEU A 30 20.03 7.45 -7.64
N ALA A 31 18.88 7.20 -6.99
CA ALA A 31 18.85 6.73 -5.60
C ALA A 31 19.36 5.29 -5.47
N THR A 32 19.20 4.48 -6.52
CA THR A 32 19.62 3.06 -6.56
C THR A 32 20.89 2.85 -7.37
N PHE A 33 21.39 3.90 -8.04
CA PHE A 33 22.56 3.84 -8.89
C PHE A 33 23.85 3.74 -8.07
N THR A 34 24.42 2.53 -8.00
CA THR A 34 25.66 2.24 -7.27
C THR A 34 26.93 2.35 -8.11
N ASN A 35 26.80 2.50 -9.44
CA ASN A 35 27.94 2.45 -10.37
C ASN A 35 28.27 3.83 -10.94
N TYR A 36 29.18 4.58 -10.31
CA TYR A 36 29.49 5.99 -10.60
C TYR A 36 30.13 6.29 -11.98
N LYS A 37 30.01 5.42 -12.97
CA LYS A 37 30.50 5.65 -14.34
C LYS A 37 29.57 6.59 -15.10
N VAL A 38 30.07 7.78 -15.43
CA VAL A 38 29.36 8.81 -16.21
C VAL A 38 28.84 8.29 -17.55
N ASN A 39 29.55 7.36 -18.20
CA ASN A 39 29.11 6.80 -19.48
C ASN A 39 27.75 6.10 -19.37
N LEU A 40 27.48 5.38 -18.27
CA LEU A 40 26.19 4.73 -18.04
C LEU A 40 25.07 5.74 -17.81
N ILE A 41 25.39 6.91 -17.24
CA ILE A 41 24.44 8.01 -17.07
C ILE A 41 24.06 8.56 -18.46
N LEU A 42 25.06 8.82 -19.29
CA LEU A 42 24.85 9.34 -20.65
C LEU A 42 24.05 8.36 -21.53
N GLU A 43 24.25 7.05 -21.36
CA GLU A 43 23.51 6.01 -22.07
C GLU A 43 22.02 5.96 -21.69
N LYS A 44 21.68 6.31 -20.44
CA LYS A 44 20.31 6.21 -19.90
C LYS A 44 19.58 7.54 -19.76
N ILE A 45 20.24 8.68 -20.01
CA ILE A 45 19.71 10.03 -19.71
C ILE A 45 18.37 10.35 -20.38
N ASN A 46 18.12 9.77 -21.56
CA ASN A 46 16.89 10.02 -22.34
C ASN A 46 15.88 8.86 -22.25
N ILE A 47 16.12 7.87 -21.39
CA ILE A 47 15.20 6.75 -21.20
C ILE A 47 14.20 7.15 -20.12
N PRO A 48 12.89 7.31 -20.45
CA PRO A 48 11.89 7.62 -19.44
C PRO A 48 11.59 6.39 -18.55
N PRO A 49 11.00 6.60 -17.36
CA PRO A 49 10.44 5.50 -16.58
C PRO A 49 9.33 4.79 -17.37
N LEU A 50 9.19 3.49 -17.15
CA LEU A 50 8.11 2.71 -17.72
C LEU A 50 6.77 3.19 -17.16
N GLU A 51 5.72 3.10 -17.97
CA GLU A 51 4.36 3.39 -17.54
C GLU A 51 3.97 2.43 -16.40
N ASN A 52 3.50 2.99 -15.28
CA ASN A 52 3.08 2.21 -14.13
C ASN A 52 1.61 2.55 -13.78
N PRO A 53 0.68 1.61 -13.98
CA PRO A 53 -0.74 1.82 -13.67
C PRO A 53 -1.00 2.22 -12.22
N LEU A 54 -0.16 1.79 -11.28
CA LEU A 54 -0.30 2.14 -9.87
C LEU A 54 0.01 3.62 -9.59
N ILE A 55 0.95 4.21 -10.34
CA ILE A 55 1.23 5.65 -10.26
C ILE A 55 0.01 6.43 -10.74
N ASP A 56 -0.54 6.07 -11.90
CA ASP A 56 -1.73 6.71 -12.47
C ASP A 56 -2.94 6.61 -11.53
N ALA A 57 -3.17 5.41 -10.97
CA ALA A 57 -4.26 5.16 -10.03
C ALA A 57 -4.08 5.99 -8.75
N THR A 58 -2.87 5.99 -8.17
CA THR A 58 -2.56 6.76 -6.96
C THR A 58 -2.73 8.26 -7.20
N PHE A 59 -2.28 8.76 -8.35
CA PHE A 59 -2.48 10.16 -8.73
C PHE A 59 -3.96 10.54 -8.80
N LEU A 60 -4.80 9.67 -9.38
CA LEU A 60 -6.25 9.87 -9.44
C LEU A 60 -6.87 9.91 -8.04
N ILE A 61 -6.44 9.03 -7.13
CA ILE A 61 -6.89 8.98 -5.74
C ILE A 61 -6.47 10.26 -4.99
N VAL A 62 -5.20 10.65 -5.07
CA VAL A 62 -4.69 11.86 -4.42
C VAL A 62 -5.39 13.13 -4.93
N ASN A 63 -5.74 13.20 -6.21
CA ASN A 63 -6.53 14.33 -6.73
C ASN A 63 -7.95 14.38 -6.16
N SER A 64 -8.58 13.23 -5.92
CA SER A 64 -9.85 13.18 -5.18
C SER A 64 -9.71 13.71 -3.76
N MET A 65 -8.56 13.47 -3.12
CA MET A 65 -8.26 13.97 -1.77
C MET A 65 -8.10 15.48 -1.75
N LYS A 66 -7.37 16.06 -2.71
CA LYS A 66 -7.23 17.52 -2.87
C LYS A 66 -8.59 18.21 -3.04
N SER A 67 -9.54 17.53 -3.66
CA SER A 67 -10.91 18.02 -3.86
C SER A 67 -11.85 17.69 -2.69
N CYS A 68 -11.33 17.10 -1.60
CA CYS A 68 -12.09 16.69 -0.42
C CYS A 68 -13.25 15.74 -0.75
N HIS A 69 -13.05 14.81 -1.70
CA HIS A 69 -14.07 13.83 -2.09
C HIS A 69 -13.87 12.49 -1.40
N LEU A 70 -14.19 12.42 -0.10
CA LEU A 70 -13.95 11.23 0.73
C LEU A 70 -14.47 9.92 0.12
N THR A 71 -15.68 9.92 -0.44
CA THR A 71 -16.26 8.71 -1.05
C THR A 71 -15.42 8.19 -2.22
N GLN A 72 -14.89 9.08 -3.06
CA GLN A 72 -14.02 8.71 -4.17
C GLN A 72 -12.67 8.23 -3.67
N THR A 73 -12.12 8.87 -2.63
CA THR A 73 -10.87 8.42 -2.01
C THR A 73 -11.02 7.00 -1.46
N LYS A 74 -12.10 6.73 -0.72
CA LYS A 74 -12.40 5.40 -0.18
C LYS A 74 -12.56 4.36 -1.28
N LEU A 75 -13.35 4.67 -2.32
CA LEU A 75 -13.50 3.81 -3.48
C LEU A 75 -12.15 3.53 -4.16
N GLY A 76 -11.33 4.57 -4.27
CA GLY A 76 -9.97 4.52 -4.78
C GLY A 76 -9.09 3.50 -4.07
N ILE A 77 -8.98 3.64 -2.76
CA ILE A 77 -8.20 2.73 -1.88
C ILE A 77 -8.73 1.30 -2.00
N ASN A 78 -10.05 1.13 -2.02
CA ASN A 78 -10.68 -0.19 -2.15
C ASN A 78 -10.30 -0.89 -3.46
N GLU A 79 -10.39 -0.19 -4.60
CA GLU A 79 -10.02 -0.78 -5.89
C GLU A 79 -8.52 -1.03 -6.00
N LEU A 80 -7.68 -0.17 -5.39
CA LEU A 80 -6.24 -0.40 -5.31
C LEU A 80 -5.92 -1.69 -4.52
N LEU A 81 -6.59 -1.91 -3.39
CA LEU A 81 -6.42 -3.13 -2.59
C LEU A 81 -7.00 -4.39 -3.24
N LYS A 82 -8.11 -4.27 -3.97
CA LYS A 82 -8.62 -5.38 -4.80
C LYS A 82 -7.64 -5.73 -5.90
N SER A 83 -7.06 -4.71 -6.55
CA SER A 83 -6.03 -4.91 -7.56
C SER A 83 -4.80 -5.61 -6.97
N PHE A 84 -4.38 -5.26 -5.76
CA PHE A 84 -3.33 -5.97 -5.04
C PHE A 84 -3.65 -7.46 -4.88
N LEU A 85 -4.82 -7.78 -4.32
CA LEU A 85 -5.26 -9.17 -4.11
C LEU A 85 -5.41 -9.97 -5.41
N LEU A 86 -5.72 -9.30 -6.53
CA LEU A 86 -5.85 -9.95 -7.83
C LEU A 86 -4.50 -10.30 -8.47
N HIS A 87 -3.46 -9.49 -8.22
CA HIS A 87 -2.17 -9.60 -8.89
C HIS A 87 -1.10 -10.35 -8.08
N ILE A 88 -1.35 -10.57 -6.79
CA ILE A 88 -0.42 -11.31 -5.94
C ILE A 88 -0.41 -12.81 -6.30
N THR A 89 0.79 -13.36 -6.45
CA THR A 89 1.06 -14.77 -6.72
C THR A 89 2.20 -15.25 -5.81
N PRO A 90 2.37 -16.58 -5.63
CA PRO A 90 3.49 -17.10 -4.82
C PRO A 90 4.86 -16.63 -5.32
N ASP A 91 5.02 -16.44 -6.63
CA ASP A 91 6.29 -16.07 -7.27
C ASP A 91 6.61 -14.57 -7.15
N ASN A 92 5.61 -13.71 -6.93
CA ASN A 92 5.77 -12.26 -6.94
C ASN A 92 5.39 -11.56 -5.63
N GLN A 93 4.96 -12.31 -4.62
CA GLN A 93 4.29 -11.77 -3.43
C GLN A 93 5.08 -10.67 -2.71
N GLU A 94 6.41 -10.78 -2.63
CA GLU A 94 7.25 -9.76 -1.99
C GLU A 94 7.17 -8.43 -2.75
N LYS A 95 7.55 -8.44 -4.03
CA LYS A 95 7.55 -7.23 -4.87
C LYS A 95 6.15 -6.64 -5.04
N CYS A 96 5.14 -7.50 -5.20
CA CYS A 96 3.76 -7.07 -5.31
C CYS A 96 3.32 -6.36 -4.02
N ALA A 97 3.56 -6.97 -2.86
CA ALA A 97 3.24 -6.36 -1.58
C ALA A 97 4.01 -5.07 -1.34
N GLU A 98 5.30 -5.00 -1.66
CA GLU A 98 6.11 -3.77 -1.55
C GLU A 98 5.51 -2.64 -2.40
N CYS A 99 5.31 -2.87 -3.69
CA CYS A 99 4.80 -1.86 -4.61
C CYS A 99 3.44 -1.31 -4.16
N TYR A 100 2.46 -2.18 -3.89
CA TYR A 100 1.14 -1.71 -3.46
C TYR A 100 1.17 -1.03 -2.09
N SER A 101 1.98 -1.54 -1.16
CA SER A 101 2.11 -0.96 0.18
C SER A 101 2.74 0.44 0.14
N ASP A 102 3.69 0.69 -0.77
CA ASP A 102 4.30 2.00 -0.95
C ASP A 102 3.28 3.03 -1.47
N PHE A 103 2.47 2.68 -2.46
CA PHE A 103 1.41 3.59 -2.95
C PHE A 103 0.31 3.84 -1.90
N LEU A 104 -0.07 2.83 -1.13
CA LEU A 104 -0.99 3.02 0.01
C LEU A 104 -0.40 3.95 1.06
N TYR A 105 0.90 3.80 1.33
CA TYR A 105 1.63 4.66 2.25
C TYR A 105 1.65 6.12 1.76
N GLU A 106 1.86 6.36 0.46
CA GLU A 106 1.77 7.71 -0.12
C GLU A 106 0.36 8.32 0.05
N ILE A 107 -0.70 7.55 -0.21
CA ILE A 107 -2.08 8.00 0.00
C ILE A 107 -2.31 8.35 1.48
N PHE A 108 -1.83 7.49 2.38
CA PHE A 108 -1.90 7.76 3.83
C PHE A 108 -1.16 9.05 4.21
N LEU A 109 0.07 9.27 3.74
CA LEU A 109 0.81 10.50 4.02
C LEU A 109 0.08 11.75 3.51
N ASN A 110 -0.54 11.68 2.33
CA ASN A 110 -1.36 12.78 1.81
C ASN A 110 -2.57 13.07 2.70
N SER A 111 -3.12 12.05 3.37
CA SER A 111 -4.26 12.22 4.29
C SER A 111 -3.91 12.95 5.58
N LEU A 112 -2.61 13.03 5.92
CA LEU A 112 -2.11 13.72 7.11
C LEU A 112 -1.81 15.21 6.87
N GLN A 113 -2.00 15.71 5.65
CA GLN A 113 -1.82 17.14 5.37
C GLN A 113 -2.91 17.97 6.04
N ASP A 114 -2.55 19.12 6.58
CA ASP A 114 -3.47 20.02 7.31
C ASP A 114 -4.69 20.45 6.45
N THR A 115 -4.57 20.37 5.13
CA THR A 115 -5.63 20.71 4.18
C THR A 115 -6.67 19.61 3.98
N TYR A 116 -6.45 18.39 4.46
CA TYR A 116 -7.37 17.27 4.28
C TYR A 116 -8.26 17.08 5.52
N PRO A 117 -9.58 17.35 5.44
CA PRO A 117 -10.44 17.41 6.62
C PRO A 117 -10.96 16.04 7.11
N TYR A 118 -10.60 14.95 6.44
CA TYR A 118 -11.18 13.61 6.69
C TYR A 118 -10.16 12.59 7.19
N THR A 119 -9.04 13.05 7.77
CA THR A 119 -7.93 12.20 8.22
C THR A 119 -8.41 11.04 9.11
N ASP A 120 -9.15 11.31 10.20
CA ASP A 120 -9.64 10.27 11.12
C ASP A 120 -10.57 9.26 10.45
N LEU A 121 -11.47 9.75 9.59
CA LEU A 121 -12.44 8.91 8.87
C LEU A 121 -11.75 8.02 7.83
N LEU A 122 -10.69 8.52 7.20
CA LEU A 122 -9.91 7.75 6.23
C LEU A 122 -8.99 6.76 6.93
N TRP A 123 -8.39 7.14 8.05
CA TRP A 123 -7.55 6.25 8.87
C TRP A 123 -8.35 5.06 9.41
N THR A 124 -9.55 5.31 9.92
CA THR A 124 -10.47 4.23 10.34
C THR A 124 -10.76 3.28 9.17
N TYR A 125 -11.04 3.84 8.00
CA TYR A 125 -11.31 3.08 6.79
C TYR A 125 -10.11 2.24 6.32
N PHE A 126 -8.90 2.78 6.39
CA PHE A 126 -7.67 2.04 6.14
C PHE A 126 -7.58 0.82 7.06
N GLY A 127 -7.82 1.00 8.37
CA GLY A 127 -7.80 -0.11 9.33
C GLY A 127 -8.75 -1.26 8.96
N ASP A 128 -9.99 -0.94 8.59
CA ASP A 128 -10.99 -1.94 8.18
C ASP A 128 -10.54 -2.72 6.92
N CYS A 129 -10.01 -1.99 5.94
CA CYS A 129 -9.48 -2.57 4.71
C CYS A 129 -8.25 -3.46 4.96
N PHE A 130 -7.29 -2.97 5.75
CA PHE A 130 -6.07 -3.69 6.09
C PHE A 130 -6.35 -5.02 6.78
N HIS A 131 -7.33 -5.02 7.69
CA HIS A 131 -7.79 -6.24 8.35
C HIS A 131 -8.24 -7.30 7.35
N THR A 132 -9.12 -6.91 6.43
CA THR A 132 -9.68 -7.82 5.42
C THR A 132 -8.58 -8.36 4.49
N VAL A 133 -7.72 -7.47 4.00
CA VAL A 133 -6.66 -7.81 3.03
C VAL A 133 -5.66 -8.77 3.65
N ALA A 134 -5.16 -8.49 4.85
CA ALA A 134 -4.14 -9.35 5.46
C ALA A 134 -4.70 -10.72 5.84
N LEU A 135 -5.96 -10.82 6.27
CA LEU A 135 -6.60 -12.12 6.47
C LEU A 135 -6.64 -12.91 5.16
N ILE A 136 -7.06 -12.29 4.05
CA ILE A 136 -7.05 -12.94 2.74
C ILE A 136 -5.63 -13.40 2.37
N LEU A 137 -4.61 -12.59 2.58
CA LEU A 137 -3.23 -12.96 2.26
C LEU A 137 -2.77 -14.21 3.05
N VAL A 138 -3.03 -14.22 4.36
CA VAL A 138 -2.65 -15.30 5.26
C VAL A 138 -3.42 -16.60 4.95
N GLU A 139 -4.72 -16.52 4.73
CA GLU A 139 -5.56 -17.68 4.39
C GLU A 139 -5.14 -18.34 3.07
N ASN A 140 -4.60 -17.56 2.13
CA ASN A 140 -4.12 -18.06 0.84
C ASN A 140 -2.63 -18.41 0.84
N GLY A 141 -1.94 -18.30 1.99
CA GLY A 141 -0.55 -18.71 2.14
C GLY A 141 0.48 -17.75 1.54
N TYR A 142 0.11 -16.48 1.28
CA TYR A 142 1.05 -15.45 0.83
C TYR A 142 1.82 -14.85 2.02
N ILE A 143 2.71 -15.64 2.63
CA ILE A 143 3.30 -15.33 3.94
C ILE A 143 4.31 -14.18 3.86
N GLU A 144 5.21 -14.21 2.90
CA GLU A 144 6.22 -13.17 2.68
C GLU A 144 5.56 -11.85 2.29
N GLY A 145 4.56 -11.90 1.40
CA GLY A 145 3.74 -10.75 1.05
C GLY A 145 2.95 -10.19 2.25
N SER A 146 2.45 -11.08 3.12
CA SER A 146 1.78 -10.68 4.37
C SER A 146 2.73 -9.93 5.29
N ASP A 147 3.93 -10.45 5.58
CA ASP A 147 4.87 -9.80 6.50
C ASP A 147 5.26 -8.39 6.02
N ILE A 148 5.53 -8.23 4.72
CA ILE A 148 5.82 -6.92 4.10
C ILE A 148 4.65 -5.95 4.26
N PHE A 149 3.43 -6.43 3.99
CA PHE A 149 2.22 -5.62 4.14
C PHE A 149 2.02 -5.18 5.60
N LEU A 150 2.19 -6.10 6.57
CA LEU A 150 2.09 -5.80 8.00
C LEU A 150 3.15 -4.82 8.47
N LYS A 151 4.39 -4.98 8.00
CA LYS A 151 5.48 -4.05 8.30
C LYS A 151 5.13 -2.63 7.87
N LYS A 152 4.53 -2.46 6.69
CA LYS A 152 4.11 -1.13 6.22
C LYS A 152 2.94 -0.59 7.03
N ILE A 153 1.95 -1.41 7.37
CA ILE A 153 0.82 -0.99 8.21
C ILE A 153 1.30 -0.58 9.60
N ALA A 154 2.25 -1.31 10.19
CA ALA A 154 2.84 -0.96 11.48
C ALA A 154 3.56 0.39 11.41
N LEU A 155 4.28 0.66 10.32
CA LEU A 155 4.88 1.98 10.08
C LEU A 155 3.81 3.08 9.99
N MET A 156 2.75 2.86 9.22
CA MET A 156 1.61 3.80 9.14
C MET A 156 0.98 4.04 10.51
N GLY A 157 0.76 2.98 11.29
CA GLY A 157 0.20 3.06 12.64
C GLY A 157 1.08 3.88 13.58
N LYS A 158 2.40 3.75 13.49
CA LYS A 158 3.33 4.54 14.31
C LYS A 158 3.25 6.03 13.97
N ILE A 159 3.18 6.36 12.69
CA ILE A 159 3.03 7.75 12.23
C ILE A 159 1.64 8.29 12.63
N ALA A 160 0.59 7.47 12.53
CA ALA A 160 -0.75 7.82 12.95
C ALA A 160 -0.79 8.18 14.46
N ALA A 161 -0.17 7.35 15.30
CA ALA A 161 -0.03 7.63 16.73
C ALA A 161 0.71 8.96 17.01
N GLN A 162 1.80 9.21 16.30
CA GLN A 162 2.55 10.49 16.40
C GLN A 162 1.72 11.71 16.00
N LYS A 163 0.73 11.53 15.13
CA LYS A 163 -0.22 12.56 14.71
C LYS A 163 -1.48 12.64 15.59
N GLY A 164 -1.55 11.84 16.67
CA GLY A 164 -2.68 11.82 17.60
C GLY A 164 -3.88 11.03 17.11
N LEU A 165 -3.74 10.24 16.04
CA LEU A 165 -4.80 9.35 15.56
C LEU A 165 -4.87 8.09 16.41
N HIS A 166 -6.08 7.57 16.64
CA HIS A 166 -6.28 6.34 17.41
C HIS A 166 -5.76 5.11 16.66
N THR A 167 -4.96 4.28 17.33
CA THR A 167 -4.35 3.06 16.75
C THR A 167 -4.95 1.76 17.25
N SER A 168 -6.00 1.81 18.10
CA SER A 168 -6.66 0.64 18.69
C SER A 168 -7.12 -0.38 17.64
N ASN A 169 -7.63 0.09 16.50
CA ASN A 169 -8.09 -0.80 15.44
C ASN A 169 -6.94 -1.58 14.80
N ILE A 170 -5.78 -0.94 14.63
CA ILE A 170 -4.56 -1.60 14.11
C ILE A 170 -4.00 -2.58 15.14
N GLN A 171 -3.98 -2.23 16.43
CA GLN A 171 -3.53 -3.13 17.50
C GLN A 171 -4.40 -4.39 17.58
N HIS A 172 -5.73 -4.21 17.54
CA HIS A 172 -6.67 -5.33 17.52
C HIS A 172 -6.49 -6.20 16.29
N PHE A 173 -6.36 -5.57 15.12
CA PHE A 173 -6.06 -6.24 13.85
C PHE A 173 -4.79 -7.10 13.92
N LEU A 174 -3.67 -6.54 14.38
CA LEU A 174 -2.40 -7.27 14.50
C LEU A 174 -2.51 -8.44 15.47
N HIS A 175 -3.30 -8.30 16.54
CA HIS A 175 -3.58 -9.41 17.43
C HIS A 175 -4.42 -10.51 16.76
N THR A 176 -5.46 -10.16 16.00
CA THR A 176 -6.25 -11.15 15.26
C THR A 176 -5.38 -11.92 14.27
N LEU A 177 -4.46 -11.24 13.57
CA LEU A 177 -3.52 -11.91 12.68
C LEU A 177 -2.49 -12.77 13.40
N GLU A 178 -1.96 -12.32 14.54
CA GLU A 178 -1.08 -13.12 15.40
C GLU A 178 -1.74 -14.47 15.71
N VAL A 179 -2.98 -14.43 16.21
CA VAL A 179 -3.75 -15.65 16.54
C VAL A 179 -3.98 -16.50 15.29
N ARG A 180 -4.41 -15.88 14.18
CA ARG A 180 -4.74 -16.63 12.97
C ARG A 180 -3.53 -17.27 12.30
N ALA A 181 -2.40 -16.56 12.23
CA ALA A 181 -1.15 -17.09 11.71
C ALA A 181 -0.66 -18.27 12.55
N TYR A 182 -0.80 -18.21 13.89
CA TYR A 182 -0.48 -19.31 14.78
C TYR A 182 -1.37 -20.55 14.54
N GLU A 183 -2.68 -20.35 14.38
CA GLU A 183 -3.63 -21.44 14.05
C GLU A 183 -3.26 -22.14 12.73
N LEU A 184 -2.77 -21.39 11.75
CA LEU A 184 -2.34 -21.88 10.46
C LEU A 184 -0.87 -22.38 10.44
N LYS A 185 -0.17 -22.35 11.58
CA LYS A 185 1.23 -22.76 11.76
C LYS A 185 2.25 -21.91 11.00
N PHE A 186 1.96 -20.62 10.83
CA PHE A 186 2.89 -19.62 10.32
C PHE A 186 3.53 -18.85 11.49
N ASP A 187 4.36 -19.55 12.28
CA ASP A 187 4.90 -19.05 13.54
C ASP A 187 5.72 -17.76 13.37
N ASP A 188 6.51 -17.65 12.31
CA ASP A 188 7.32 -16.46 12.03
C ASP A 188 6.45 -15.23 11.77
N LEU A 189 5.36 -15.39 11.00
CA LEU A 189 4.42 -14.31 10.73
C LEU A 189 3.64 -13.92 12.00
N ALA A 190 3.26 -14.90 12.83
CA ALA A 190 2.61 -14.63 14.11
C ALA A 190 3.53 -13.81 15.03
N ASN A 191 4.81 -14.16 15.09
CA ASN A 191 5.83 -13.43 15.85
C ASN A 191 6.05 -12.01 15.28
N SER A 192 6.10 -11.85 13.96
CA SER A 192 6.13 -10.54 13.32
C SER A 192 4.94 -9.66 13.71
N ALA A 193 3.71 -10.18 13.58
CA ALA A 193 2.49 -9.45 13.93
C ALA A 193 2.49 -9.00 15.40
N LYS A 194 2.92 -9.90 16.31
CA LYS A 194 3.10 -9.61 17.73
C LYS A 194 4.12 -8.49 17.97
N ASN A 195 5.29 -8.56 17.33
CA ASN A 195 6.33 -7.54 17.45
C ASN A 195 5.86 -6.18 16.91
N TYR A 196 5.18 -6.17 15.76
CA TYR A 196 4.60 -4.96 15.20
C TYR A 196 3.56 -4.33 16.13
N ARG A 197 2.73 -5.13 16.81
CA ARG A 197 1.78 -4.61 17.81
C ARG A 197 2.50 -3.95 18.98
N PHE A 198 3.50 -4.60 19.57
CA PHE A 198 4.26 -4.03 20.69
C PHE A 198 4.98 -2.73 20.31
N ASN A 199 5.44 -2.61 19.07
CA ASN A 199 6.08 -1.39 18.58
C ASN A 199 5.10 -0.22 18.36
N LEU A 200 3.78 -0.47 18.37
CA LEU A 200 2.75 0.58 18.35
C LEU A 200 2.31 1.02 19.75
N GLU A 201 2.58 0.21 20.77
CA GLU A 201 2.24 0.49 22.17
C GLU A 201 3.31 1.33 22.88
N ASN A 202 4.55 1.33 22.36
CA ASN A 202 5.71 2.05 22.89
C ASN A 202 6.06 3.28 22.04
#